data_AF-A0A644U7Y7-F1
#
_entry.id   AF-A0A644U7Y7-F1
#
_cell.length_a   1.000
_cell.length_b   1.000
_cell.length_c   1.000
_cell.angle_alpha   90.00
_cell.angle_beta   90.00
_cell.angle_gamma   90.00
#
_symmetry.space_group_name_H-M   'P 1'
#
loop_
_entity.id
_entity.type
_entity.pdbx_description
1 polymer ?
#
loop_
_entity_poly.entity_id
_entity_poly.type
_entity_poly.pdbx_seq_one_letter_code
_entity_poly.pdbx_strand_id
1 'polypeptide(L)'
;METIGNSIGIIWMIATGIIGTAVFLKMRYIYFGDVAKGMFSAWLSCVVGAGVVLGIIGWIAGAIVLVIISFIISYWISIVGGIILLVGLGVLGNMSDGDNPDQASNNKVTMKKIGLIACCAGVIIFAFGIFGHSSKEAPKTAPVATVPPVVQSAGTGNAAMSKPNIPGVEDAQIQKAQNILGQYNIATKVVATSLGKNPNGFLALTKHNESYTFVIVDDINKQAALVPFSADRYNLCNNYNKGNIPPIIFEMLILNDKHDRDEKAGIWNGPTHNIPIYALYKFDANGIVKPGMLSTGQGATPSHYQGVLNEKKNVDIANLFLTEMKTLQENAKARQIAVPAN
;
A
#
# COMPACT_ATOMS: atom_id res chain seq x y z
N MET A 1 -41.93 53.96 -63.96
CA MET A 1 -42.53 52.72 -63.44
C MET A 1 -41.61 51.52 -63.71
N GLU A 2 -40.30 51.63 -63.47
CA GLU A 2 -39.35 50.55 -63.87
C GLU A 2 -38.12 50.38 -62.96
N THR A 3 -38.16 50.89 -61.72
CA THR A 3 -37.00 50.87 -60.80
C THR A 3 -37.32 50.37 -59.39
N ILE A 4 -38.47 49.71 -59.19
CA ILE A 4 -38.86 49.11 -57.90
C ILE A 4 -39.00 47.57 -58.00
N GLY A 5 -39.12 47.00 -59.20
CA GLY A 5 -39.25 45.55 -59.41
C GLY A 5 -37.95 44.75 -59.27
N ASN A 6 -36.78 45.36 -59.50
CA ASN A 6 -35.49 44.64 -59.47
C ASN A 6 -34.91 44.45 -58.07
N SER A 7 -35.38 45.20 -57.07
CA SER A 7 -34.82 45.14 -55.71
C SER A 7 -35.46 44.05 -54.85
N ILE A 8 -36.71 43.64 -55.16
CA ILE A 8 -37.44 42.63 -54.39
C ILE A 8 -37.00 41.20 -54.78
N GLY A 9 -36.66 40.97 -56.05
CA GLY A 9 -36.16 39.67 -56.52
C GLY A 9 -34.78 39.30 -55.95
N ILE A 10 -33.88 40.28 -55.80
CA ILE A 10 -32.53 40.08 -55.26
C ILE A 10 -32.59 39.78 -53.76
N ILE A 11 -33.50 40.42 -53.01
CA ILE A 11 -33.67 40.16 -51.57
C ILE A 11 -34.26 38.76 -51.32
N TRP A 12 -35.14 38.26 -52.19
CA TRP A 12 -35.71 36.92 -52.07
C TRP A 12 -34.73 35.79 -52.44
N MET A 13 -33.82 36.03 -53.41
CA MET A 13 -32.74 35.09 -53.74
C MET A 13 -31.65 35.04 -52.66
N ILE A 14 -31.36 36.14 -51.97
CA ILE A 14 -30.40 36.17 -50.86
C ILE A 14 -30.98 35.48 -49.62
N ALA A 15 -32.26 35.67 -49.32
CA ALA A 15 -32.92 35.03 -48.17
C ALA A 15 -33.03 33.50 -48.31
N THR A 16 -33.31 32.98 -49.50
CA THR A 16 -33.39 31.52 -49.75
C THR A 16 -32.01 30.86 -49.83
N GLY A 17 -30.99 31.56 -50.33
CA GLY A 17 -29.59 31.08 -50.35
C GLY A 17 -28.94 30.99 -48.96
N ILE A 18 -29.25 31.93 -48.06
CA ILE A 18 -28.70 31.95 -46.69
C ILE A 18 -29.36 30.88 -45.80
N ILE A 19 -30.66 30.62 -45.97
CA ILE A 19 -31.38 29.58 -45.22
C ILE A 19 -30.96 28.17 -45.70
N GLY A 20 -30.75 27.99 -47.00
CA GLY A 20 -30.25 26.72 -47.56
C GLY A 20 -28.82 26.36 -47.10
N THR A 21 -27.92 27.35 -47.02
CA THR A 21 -26.55 27.14 -46.52
C THR A 21 -26.49 26.93 -45.00
N ALA A 22 -27.36 27.58 -44.22
CA ALA A 22 -27.44 27.37 -42.77
C ALA A 22 -27.96 25.96 -42.39
N VAL A 23 -28.90 25.41 -43.16
CA VAL A 23 -29.42 24.05 -42.94
C VAL A 23 -28.40 22.99 -43.39
N PHE A 24 -27.67 23.23 -44.48
CA PHE A 24 -26.61 22.33 -44.95
C PHE A 24 -25.37 22.35 -44.02
N LEU A 25 -25.02 23.50 -43.43
CA LEU A 25 -23.98 23.56 -42.39
C LEU A 25 -24.42 22.93 -41.07
N LYS A 26 -25.69 23.04 -40.68
CA LYS A 26 -26.20 22.43 -39.44
C LYS A 26 -26.33 20.89 -39.54
N MET A 27 -26.66 20.34 -40.72
CA MET A 27 -26.60 18.89 -40.96
C MET A 27 -25.17 18.35 -41.08
N ARG A 28 -24.22 19.13 -41.61
CA ARG A 28 -22.80 18.72 -41.67
C ARG A 28 -22.09 18.77 -40.30
N TYR A 29 -22.49 19.68 -39.41
CA TYR A 29 -21.93 19.78 -38.05
C TYR A 29 -22.41 18.65 -37.11
N ILE A 30 -23.61 18.11 -37.34
CA ILE A 30 -24.15 17.03 -36.52
C ILE A 30 -23.58 15.66 -36.93
N TYR A 31 -23.23 15.45 -38.21
CA TYR A 31 -22.64 14.18 -38.67
C TYR A 31 -21.10 14.12 -38.64
N PHE A 32 -20.38 15.25 -38.73
CA PHE A 32 -18.91 15.26 -38.60
C PHE A 32 -18.42 15.48 -37.17
N GLY A 33 -19.27 15.93 -36.25
CA GLY A 33 -18.90 16.17 -34.85
C GLY A 33 -18.54 14.91 -34.07
N ASP A 34 -19.24 13.80 -34.31
CA ASP A 34 -19.03 12.57 -33.53
C ASP A 34 -17.89 11.70 -34.08
N VAL A 35 -17.66 11.70 -35.40
CA VAL A 35 -16.53 11.00 -36.01
C VAL A 35 -15.22 11.76 -35.74
N ALA A 36 -15.22 13.10 -35.79
CA ALA A 36 -14.03 13.90 -35.49
C ALA A 36 -13.68 13.88 -33.98
N LYS A 37 -14.66 13.81 -33.08
CA LYS A 37 -14.40 13.62 -31.64
C LYS A 37 -13.84 12.24 -31.33
N GLY A 38 -14.33 11.20 -31.99
CA GLY A 38 -13.78 9.84 -31.87
C GLY A 38 -12.34 9.74 -32.40
N MET A 39 -12.06 10.34 -33.56
CA MET A 39 -10.71 10.33 -34.16
C MET A 39 -9.72 11.24 -33.42
N PHE A 40 -10.16 12.38 -32.89
CA PHE A 40 -9.31 13.27 -32.08
C PHE A 40 -9.07 12.70 -30.68
N SER A 41 -10.05 12.02 -30.08
CA SER A 41 -9.88 11.25 -28.85
C SER A 41 -8.91 10.07 -29.04
N ALA A 42 -9.03 9.32 -30.14
CA ALA A 42 -8.13 8.22 -30.44
C ALA A 42 -6.70 8.71 -30.76
N TRP A 43 -6.57 9.84 -31.47
CA TRP A 43 -5.29 10.48 -31.75
C TRP A 43 -4.65 11.04 -30.47
N LEU A 44 -5.42 11.69 -29.59
CA LEU A 44 -4.94 12.20 -28.29
C LEU A 44 -4.55 11.04 -27.35
N SER A 45 -5.29 9.93 -27.34
CA SER A 45 -4.91 8.72 -26.57
C SER A 45 -3.66 8.04 -27.12
N CYS A 46 -3.44 8.03 -28.44
CA CYS A 46 -2.21 7.50 -29.04
C CYS A 46 -0.99 8.42 -28.81
N VAL A 47 -1.16 9.75 -28.85
CA VAL A 47 -0.08 10.73 -28.59
C VAL A 47 0.27 10.79 -27.10
N VAL A 48 -0.72 10.71 -26.20
CA VAL A 48 -0.48 10.61 -24.75
C VAL A 48 0.08 9.23 -24.37
N GLY A 49 -0.37 8.15 -25.00
CA GLY A 49 0.18 6.80 -24.80
C GLY A 49 1.65 6.69 -25.25
N ALA A 50 2.02 7.27 -26.39
CA ALA A 50 3.41 7.29 -26.85
C ALA A 50 4.34 8.14 -25.96
N GLY A 51 3.84 9.26 -25.43
CA GLY A 51 4.58 10.09 -24.47
C GLY A 51 4.78 9.40 -23.12
N VAL A 52 3.80 8.64 -22.64
CA VAL A 52 3.89 7.84 -21.42
C VAL A 52 4.84 6.65 -21.59
N VAL A 53 4.84 5.98 -22.75
CA VAL A 53 5.76 4.86 -23.03
C VAL A 53 7.21 5.35 -23.16
N LEU A 54 7.47 6.47 -23.83
CA LEU A 54 8.82 7.07 -23.89
C LEU A 54 9.28 7.61 -22.53
N GLY A 55 8.35 8.14 -21.73
CA GLY A 55 8.61 8.56 -20.35
C GLY A 55 8.97 7.39 -19.44
N ILE A 56 8.26 6.26 -19.55
CA ILE A 56 8.52 5.03 -18.79
C ILE A 56 9.87 4.42 -19.21
N ILE A 57 10.20 4.38 -20.51
CA ILE A 57 11.50 3.89 -20.98
C ILE A 57 12.64 4.78 -20.48
N GLY A 58 12.46 6.12 -20.47
CA GLY A 58 13.42 7.06 -19.89
C GLY A 58 13.58 6.88 -18.37
N TRP A 59 12.48 6.61 -17.65
CA TRP A 59 12.50 6.34 -16.22
C TRP A 59 13.20 5.02 -15.88
N ILE A 60 12.93 3.97 -16.66
CA ILE A 60 13.59 2.66 -16.51
C ILE A 60 15.08 2.78 -16.83
N ALA A 61 15.46 3.48 -17.90
CA ALA A 61 16.86 3.74 -18.21
C ALA A 61 17.58 4.53 -17.10
N GLY A 62 16.92 5.57 -16.56
CA GLY A 62 17.44 6.33 -15.41
C GLY A 62 17.59 5.49 -14.14
N ALA A 63 16.61 4.65 -13.84
CA ALA A 63 16.66 3.74 -12.69
C ALA A 63 17.78 2.69 -12.84
N ILE A 64 17.98 2.14 -14.05
CA ILE A 64 19.07 1.20 -14.33
C ILE A 64 20.44 1.86 -14.16
N VAL A 65 20.60 3.11 -14.63
CA VAL A 65 21.85 3.88 -14.45
C VAL A 65 22.12 4.13 -12.96
N LEU A 66 21.10 4.46 -12.17
CA LEU A 66 21.26 4.65 -10.72
C LEU A 66 21.63 3.37 -9.98
N VAL A 67 21.05 2.23 -10.37
CA VAL A 67 21.41 0.91 -9.82
C VAL A 67 22.86 0.57 -10.17
N ILE A 68 23.28 0.77 -11.42
CA ILE A 68 24.67 0.53 -11.86
C ILE A 68 25.65 1.43 -11.09
N ILE A 69 25.33 2.73 -10.92
CA ILE A 69 26.16 3.65 -10.14
C ILE A 69 26.25 3.20 -8.67
N SER A 70 25.13 2.74 -8.08
CA SER A 70 25.14 2.21 -6.71
C SER A 70 26.02 0.96 -6.58
N PHE A 71 25.97 0.04 -7.54
CA PHE A 71 26.86 -1.13 -7.56
C PHE A 71 28.34 -0.74 -7.72
N ILE A 72 28.64 0.23 -8.59
CA ILE A 72 30.01 0.74 -8.76
C ILE A 72 30.52 1.36 -7.45
N ILE A 73 29.72 2.20 -6.79
CA ILE A 73 30.09 2.83 -5.52
C ILE A 73 30.31 1.76 -4.43
N SER A 74 29.40 0.80 -4.28
CA SER A 74 29.57 -0.30 -3.30
C SER A 74 30.80 -1.17 -3.58
N TYR A 75 31.11 -1.40 -4.86
CA TYR A 75 32.30 -2.13 -5.28
C TYR A 75 33.59 -1.39 -4.92
N TRP A 76 33.66 -0.08 -5.17
CA TRP A 76 34.82 0.75 -4.78
C TRP A 76 34.98 0.86 -3.26
N ILE A 77 33.88 0.98 -2.50
CA ILE A 77 33.93 0.99 -1.02
C ILE A 77 34.49 -0.34 -0.50
N SER A 78 34.11 -1.46 -1.10
CA SER A 78 34.60 -2.79 -0.69
C SER A 78 36.08 -2.99 -1.02
N ILE A 79 36.55 -2.53 -2.19
CA ILE A 79 37.97 -2.59 -2.56
C ILE A 79 38.81 -1.71 -1.63
N VAL A 80 38.38 -0.46 -1.41
CA VAL A 80 39.13 0.47 -0.54
C VAL A 80 39.14 -0.03 0.90
N GLY A 81 38.02 -0.56 1.41
CA GLY A 81 37.96 -1.20 2.73
C GLY A 81 38.87 -2.42 2.85
N GLY A 82 38.92 -3.27 1.82
CA GLY A 82 39.80 -4.44 1.76
C GLY A 82 41.29 -4.07 1.73
N ILE A 83 41.66 -3.03 0.97
CA ILE A 83 43.05 -2.52 0.92
C ILE A 83 43.45 -1.94 2.28
N ILE A 84 42.58 -1.17 2.94
CA ILE A 84 42.85 -0.62 4.28
C ILE A 84 43.05 -1.75 5.30
N LEU A 85 42.25 -2.82 5.23
CA LEU A 85 42.40 -3.99 6.10
C LEU A 85 43.72 -4.73 5.85
N LEU A 86 44.11 -4.91 4.58
CA LEU A 86 45.36 -5.57 4.20
C LEU A 86 46.60 -4.75 4.58
N VAL A 87 46.58 -3.43 4.41
CA VAL A 87 47.67 -2.55 4.88
C VAL A 87 47.73 -2.55 6.41
N GLY A 88 46.59 -2.53 7.11
CA GLY A 88 46.54 -2.63 8.58
C GLY A 88 47.15 -3.94 9.10
N LEU A 89 46.87 -5.07 8.45
CA LEU A 89 47.44 -6.38 8.80
C LEU A 89 48.92 -6.49 8.41
N GLY A 90 49.35 -5.89 7.30
CA GLY A 90 50.76 -5.83 6.89
C GLY A 90 51.65 -5.00 7.83
N VAL A 91 51.09 -3.92 8.41
CA VAL A 91 51.78 -3.14 9.46
C VAL A 91 51.88 -3.91 10.78
N LEU A 92 50.92 -4.78 11.08
CA LEU A 92 50.96 -5.66 12.26
C LEU A 92 51.93 -6.85 12.09
N GLY A 93 52.20 -7.31 10.87
CA GLY A 93 53.11 -8.42 10.59
C GLY A 93 54.61 -8.06 10.61
N ASN A 94 54.96 -6.77 10.48
CA ASN A 94 56.34 -6.30 10.39
C ASN A 94 56.90 -5.71 11.71
N MET A 95 56.21 -5.86 12.84
CA MET A 95 56.74 -5.55 14.17
C MET A 95 56.95 -6.83 14.98
N SER A 96 57.86 -7.69 14.50
CA SER A 96 58.49 -8.74 15.30
C SER A 96 59.92 -8.32 15.62
N ASP A 97 60.19 -8.30 16.92
CA ASP A 97 61.49 -8.33 17.60
C ASP A 97 62.39 -7.09 17.52
N GLY A 98 62.25 -6.27 18.57
CA GLY A 98 63.26 -5.34 19.05
C GLY A 98 63.13 -5.21 20.57
N ASP A 99 63.95 -5.95 21.32
CA ASP A 99 64.00 -6.00 22.79
C ASP A 99 64.36 -4.63 23.40
N ASN A 100 63.40 -3.99 24.10
CA ASN A 100 63.69 -3.01 25.17
C ASN A 100 62.48 -2.85 26.13
N PRO A 101 62.59 -3.22 27.42
CA PRO A 101 61.44 -3.29 28.34
C PRO A 101 60.86 -1.93 28.78
N ASP A 102 61.59 -0.82 28.60
CA ASP A 102 61.13 0.50 29.09
C ASP A 102 60.23 1.27 28.12
N GLN A 103 60.06 0.78 26.88
CA GLN A 103 59.19 1.40 25.86
C GLN A 103 57.83 0.71 25.69
N ALA A 104 57.62 -0.44 26.34
CA ALA A 104 56.46 -1.30 26.15
C ALA A 104 55.18 -0.83 26.88
N SER A 105 55.31 -0.07 27.98
CA SER A 105 54.15 0.43 28.75
C SER A 105 53.45 1.61 28.06
N ASN A 106 54.23 2.48 27.40
CA ASN A 106 53.74 3.70 26.73
C ASN A 106 53.06 3.38 25.38
N ASN A 107 53.54 2.34 24.67
CA ASN A 107 52.95 1.89 23.41
C ASN A 107 51.65 1.08 23.59
N LYS A 108 51.48 0.33 24.71
CA LYS A 108 50.22 -0.37 25.01
C LYS A 108 49.05 0.59 25.29
N VAL A 109 49.31 1.71 25.96
CA VAL A 109 48.30 2.74 26.24
C VAL A 109 47.97 3.54 24.97
N THR A 110 48.97 3.78 24.10
CA THR A 110 48.79 4.48 22.83
C THR A 110 48.05 3.62 21.79
N MET A 111 48.31 2.30 21.72
CA MET A 111 47.59 1.38 20.83
C MET A 111 46.13 1.14 21.23
N LYS A 112 45.78 1.13 22.53
CA LYS A 112 44.38 1.08 22.97
C LYS A 112 43.59 2.35 22.60
N LYS A 113 44.25 3.51 22.59
CA LYS A 113 43.62 4.78 22.18
C LYS A 113 43.40 4.86 20.66
N ILE A 114 44.36 4.40 19.85
CA ILE A 114 44.25 4.41 18.38
C ILE A 114 43.19 3.41 17.88
N GLY A 115 43.09 2.22 18.48
CA GLY A 115 42.04 1.24 18.14
C GLY A 115 40.62 1.71 18.51
N LEU A 116 40.47 2.45 19.61
CA LEU A 116 39.19 3.04 20.02
C LEU A 116 38.77 4.21 19.12
N ILE A 117 39.72 5.05 18.70
CA ILE A 117 39.46 6.19 17.79
C ILE A 117 39.08 5.71 16.38
N ALA A 118 39.70 4.64 15.88
CA ALA A 118 39.33 4.04 14.59
C ALA A 118 37.93 3.40 14.60
N CYS A 119 37.51 2.78 15.71
CA CYS A 119 36.13 2.29 15.87
C CYS A 119 35.12 3.44 15.95
N CYS A 120 35.42 4.51 16.69
CA CYS A 120 34.53 5.67 16.79
C CYS A 120 34.40 6.43 15.46
N ALA A 121 35.48 6.57 14.68
CA ALA A 121 35.42 7.20 13.36
C ALA A 121 34.63 6.36 12.33
N GLY A 122 34.73 5.02 12.40
CA GLY A 122 33.92 4.11 11.57
C GLY A 122 32.42 4.18 11.86
N VAL A 123 32.03 4.37 13.13
CA VAL A 123 30.63 4.53 13.55
C VAL A 123 30.08 5.91 13.14
N ILE A 124 30.90 6.96 13.16
CA ILE A 124 30.48 8.32 12.75
C ILE A 124 30.28 8.42 11.22
N ILE A 125 31.11 7.75 10.41
CA ILE A 125 30.93 7.75 8.94
C ILE A 125 29.68 6.95 8.53
N PHE A 126 29.34 5.88 9.26
CA PHE A 126 28.09 5.14 9.05
C PHE A 126 26.84 5.90 9.55
N ALA A 127 26.97 6.73 10.58
CA ALA A 127 25.87 7.55 11.09
C ALA A 127 25.60 8.81 10.23
N PHE A 128 26.63 9.44 9.65
CA PHE A 128 26.47 10.63 8.81
C PHE A 128 26.28 10.34 7.31
N GLY A 129 26.71 9.17 6.81
CA GLY A 129 26.49 8.75 5.42
C GLY A 129 25.01 8.51 5.05
N ILE A 130 24.14 8.36 6.05
CA ILE A 130 22.68 8.22 5.85
C ILE A 130 21.95 9.58 6.02
N PHE A 131 22.59 10.60 6.59
CA PHE A 131 21.94 11.87 6.95
C PHE A 131 22.20 13.05 5.99
N GLY A 132 22.96 12.84 4.90
CA GLY A 132 23.46 13.92 4.03
C GLY A 132 22.73 14.20 2.71
N HIS A 133 21.71 13.42 2.31
CA HIS A 133 21.00 13.66 1.04
C HIS A 133 19.49 13.81 1.24
N SER A 134 19.08 14.96 1.79
CA SER A 134 17.74 15.50 1.61
C SER A 134 17.82 17.03 1.61
N SER A 135 18.49 17.55 0.58
CA SER A 135 18.35 18.95 0.20
C SER A 135 16.94 19.18 -0.31
N LYS A 136 16.31 20.14 0.35
CA LYS A 136 14.97 20.67 0.17
C LYS A 136 14.69 21.04 -1.29
N GLU A 137 13.62 20.47 -1.85
CA GLU A 137 12.80 21.17 -2.82
C GLU A 137 11.33 21.06 -2.42
N ALA A 138 10.74 22.20 -2.07
CA ALA A 138 9.31 22.33 -1.83
C ALA A 138 8.60 22.53 -3.18
N PRO A 139 7.58 21.72 -3.53
CA PRO A 139 6.67 22.08 -4.61
C PRO A 139 5.64 23.08 -4.10
N LYS A 140 5.56 24.19 -4.82
CA LYS A 140 4.67 25.34 -4.66
C LYS A 140 3.20 24.93 -4.72
N THR A 141 2.39 25.58 -3.90
CA THR A 141 0.93 25.59 -3.92
C THR A 141 0.36 26.12 -5.25
N ALA A 142 -0.64 25.43 -5.79
CA ALA A 142 -1.63 25.94 -6.77
C ALA A 142 -2.87 25.00 -6.76
N PRO A 143 -4.05 25.40 -7.29
CA PRO A 143 -5.25 25.68 -6.52
C PRO A 143 -6.35 24.60 -6.56
N VAL A 144 -7.28 24.75 -5.62
CA VAL A 144 -8.61 24.10 -5.52
C VAL A 144 -9.34 24.03 -6.87
N ALA A 145 -9.85 22.83 -7.21
CA ALA A 145 -10.90 22.64 -8.20
C ALA A 145 -12.15 22.06 -7.53
N THR A 146 -13.17 22.89 -7.38
CA THR A 146 -14.55 22.55 -7.00
C THR A 146 -15.24 21.80 -8.14
N VAL A 147 -15.99 20.74 -7.82
CA VAL A 147 -16.91 20.05 -8.76
C VAL A 147 -18.23 19.74 -8.00
N PRO A 148 -19.42 19.92 -8.62
CA PRO A 148 -20.68 20.36 -8.00
C PRO A 148 -21.54 19.24 -7.36
N PRO A 149 -22.64 19.57 -6.63
CA PRO A 149 -23.42 18.57 -5.89
C PRO A 149 -24.28 17.72 -6.82
N VAL A 150 -24.23 16.39 -6.66
CA VAL A 150 -25.13 15.46 -7.32
C VAL A 150 -26.44 15.35 -6.53
N VAL A 151 -27.53 15.64 -7.24
CA VAL A 151 -28.92 15.67 -6.82
C VAL A 151 -29.44 14.25 -6.55
N GLN A 152 -30.18 14.10 -5.44
CA GLN A 152 -30.96 12.91 -5.09
C GLN A 152 -32.14 12.72 -6.06
N SER A 153 -32.39 11.48 -6.49
CA SER A 153 -33.66 11.10 -7.11
C SER A 153 -34.24 9.87 -6.40
N ALA A 154 -35.51 9.97 -6.05
CA ALA A 154 -36.32 8.99 -5.34
C ALA A 154 -37.37 8.36 -6.29
N GLY A 155 -37.77 7.11 -6.00
CA GLY A 155 -38.98 6.45 -6.54
C GLY A 155 -38.79 4.95 -6.83
N THR A 156 -39.17 4.02 -5.94
CA THR A 156 -40.41 3.19 -5.94
C THR A 156 -40.52 2.26 -7.17
N GLY A 157 -40.75 0.94 -7.15
CA GLY A 157 -41.03 -0.11 -6.17
C GLY A 157 -41.68 -1.29 -6.96
N ASN A 158 -41.40 -2.55 -6.61
CA ASN A 158 -42.36 -3.68 -6.64
C ASN A 158 -41.72 -5.01 -6.16
N ALA A 159 -42.51 -5.77 -5.40
CA ALA A 159 -42.13 -6.89 -4.57
C ALA A 159 -42.37 -8.27 -5.23
N ALA A 160 -41.53 -9.25 -4.85
CA ALA A 160 -41.91 -10.66 -4.74
C ALA A 160 -41.05 -11.31 -3.63
N MET A 161 -41.70 -12.00 -2.68
CA MET A 161 -41.12 -12.42 -1.40
C MET A 161 -41.12 -13.96 -1.23
N SER A 162 -39.95 -14.52 -0.86
CA SER A 162 -39.72 -15.62 0.09
C SER A 162 -38.18 -15.78 0.24
N LYS A 163 -37.46 -15.78 1.36
CA LYS A 163 -37.62 -15.84 2.84
C LYS A 163 -36.46 -14.96 3.43
N PRO A 164 -36.54 -14.35 4.65
CA PRO A 164 -35.89 -13.07 4.91
C PRO A 164 -34.38 -13.19 5.17
N ASN A 165 -33.58 -12.77 4.20
CA ASN A 165 -32.30 -12.13 4.49
C ASN A 165 -32.56 -10.64 4.34
N ILE A 166 -32.38 -9.81 5.37
CA ILE A 166 -32.69 -8.37 5.30
C ILE A 166 -31.62 -7.70 4.42
N PRO A 167 -31.86 -7.43 3.12
CA PRO A 167 -30.80 -7.03 2.20
C PRO A 167 -30.28 -5.62 2.52
N GLY A 168 -31.07 -4.82 3.27
CA GLY A 168 -30.69 -3.46 3.65
C GLY A 168 -29.76 -3.34 4.87
N VAL A 169 -29.68 -4.34 5.75
CA VAL A 169 -28.83 -4.24 6.97
C VAL A 169 -27.38 -4.59 6.65
N GLU A 170 -27.14 -5.63 5.84
CA GLU A 170 -25.78 -6.03 5.45
C GLU A 170 -25.13 -5.01 4.52
N ASP A 171 -25.89 -4.43 3.58
CA ASP A 171 -25.37 -3.36 2.72
C ASP A 171 -25.09 -2.07 3.51
N ALA A 172 -25.88 -1.77 4.53
CA ALA A 172 -25.58 -0.68 5.47
C ALA A 172 -24.31 -0.95 6.28
N GLN A 173 -24.06 -2.20 6.69
CA GLN A 173 -22.82 -2.59 7.36
C GLN A 173 -21.60 -2.44 6.45
N ILE A 174 -21.69 -2.82 5.18
CA ILE A 174 -20.61 -2.62 4.19
C ILE A 174 -20.32 -1.13 4.01
N GLN A 175 -21.37 -0.30 3.86
CA GLN A 175 -21.18 1.14 3.73
C GLN A 175 -20.57 1.75 5.00
N LYS A 176 -21.00 1.31 6.18
CA LYS A 176 -20.44 1.76 7.45
C LYS A 176 -18.97 1.34 7.60
N ALA A 177 -18.62 0.10 7.26
CA ALA A 177 -17.25 -0.38 7.23
C ALA A 177 -16.41 0.46 6.25
N GLN A 178 -16.92 0.71 5.04
CA GLN A 178 -16.26 1.54 4.02
C GLN A 178 -15.95 2.95 4.55
N ASN A 179 -16.91 3.57 5.26
CA ASN A 179 -16.73 4.89 5.85
C ASN A 179 -15.67 4.88 6.96
N ILE A 180 -15.66 3.85 7.82
CA ILE A 180 -14.64 3.70 8.89
C ILE A 180 -13.25 3.51 8.28
N LEU A 181 -13.11 2.67 7.25
CA LEU A 181 -11.84 2.47 6.55
C LEU A 181 -11.32 3.79 5.95
N GLY A 182 -12.21 4.63 5.43
CA GLY A 182 -11.86 5.98 4.96
C GLY A 182 -11.24 6.87 6.03
N GLN A 183 -11.63 6.73 7.31
CA GLN A 183 -11.05 7.50 8.43
C GLN A 183 -9.59 7.11 8.70
N TYR A 184 -9.21 5.87 8.36
CA TYR A 184 -7.83 5.39 8.43
C TYR A 184 -7.05 5.60 7.11
N ASN A 185 -7.59 6.37 6.16
CA ASN A 185 -7.04 6.58 4.82
C ASN A 185 -6.86 5.28 4.00
N ILE A 186 -7.71 4.28 4.25
CA ILE A 186 -7.71 3.01 3.51
C ILE A 186 -8.70 3.10 2.34
N ALA A 187 -8.20 3.45 1.16
CA ALA A 187 -9.01 3.64 -0.06
C ALA A 187 -9.21 2.32 -0.84
N THR A 188 -9.80 1.30 -0.21
CA THR A 188 -10.13 0.01 -0.87
C THR A 188 -11.62 -0.31 -0.76
N LYS A 189 -12.17 -1.06 -1.72
CA LYS A 189 -13.59 -1.40 -1.73
C LYS A 189 -13.86 -2.56 -0.77
N VAL A 190 -14.74 -2.35 0.21
CA VAL A 190 -15.20 -3.42 1.11
C VAL A 190 -16.17 -4.34 0.36
N VAL A 191 -15.91 -5.65 0.43
CA VAL A 191 -16.77 -6.68 -0.19
C VAL A 191 -17.46 -7.58 0.84
N ALA A 192 -16.87 -7.75 2.02
CA ALA A 192 -17.46 -8.46 3.16
C ALA A 192 -16.95 -7.85 4.47
N THR A 193 -17.71 -7.99 5.56
CA THR A 193 -17.31 -7.49 6.88
C THR A 193 -17.92 -8.30 8.03
N SER A 194 -17.24 -8.31 9.18
CA SER A 194 -17.77 -8.80 10.46
C SER A 194 -18.40 -7.71 11.35
N LEU A 195 -18.49 -6.47 10.84
CA LEU A 195 -18.95 -5.30 11.60
C LEU A 195 -20.30 -5.52 12.28
N GLY A 196 -20.36 -5.18 13.57
CA GLY A 196 -21.58 -5.25 14.38
C GLY A 196 -21.78 -6.56 15.15
N LYS A 197 -20.84 -7.50 15.08
CA LYS A 197 -20.86 -8.75 15.87
C LYS A 197 -19.95 -8.70 17.09
N ASN A 198 -18.93 -7.87 17.07
CA ASN A 198 -17.96 -7.71 18.15
C ASN A 198 -17.83 -6.23 18.54
N PRO A 199 -17.91 -5.86 19.83
CA PRO A 199 -17.77 -4.48 20.27
C PRO A 199 -16.33 -3.95 20.23
N ASN A 200 -15.32 -4.84 20.12
CA ASN A 200 -13.90 -4.47 20.19
C ASN A 200 -13.34 -4.03 18.83
N GLY A 201 -14.07 -4.29 17.75
CA GLY A 201 -13.63 -4.01 16.40
C GLY A 201 -14.23 -4.98 15.40
N PHE A 202 -13.70 -4.98 14.17
CA PHE A 202 -14.20 -5.83 13.10
C PHE A 202 -13.13 -6.15 12.05
N LEU A 203 -13.42 -7.14 11.23
CA LEU A 203 -12.69 -7.47 10.02
C LEU A 203 -13.48 -7.01 8.79
N ALA A 204 -12.76 -6.56 7.78
CA ALA A 204 -13.27 -6.35 6.45
C ALA A 204 -12.40 -7.11 5.45
N LEU A 205 -13.05 -7.76 4.49
CA LEU A 205 -12.40 -8.23 3.29
C LEU A 205 -12.56 -7.12 2.25
N THR A 206 -11.44 -6.61 1.75
CA THR A 206 -11.45 -5.58 0.72
C THR A 206 -10.90 -6.14 -0.58
N LYS A 207 -11.34 -5.54 -1.69
CA LYS A 207 -10.91 -5.87 -3.04
C LYS A 207 -10.35 -4.62 -3.70
N HIS A 208 -9.15 -4.76 -4.23
CA HIS A 208 -8.54 -3.76 -5.09
C HIS A 208 -8.06 -4.47 -6.36
N ASN A 209 -8.66 -4.14 -7.49
CA ASN A 209 -8.56 -4.92 -8.74
C ASN A 209 -8.94 -6.39 -8.49
N GLU A 210 -8.03 -7.33 -8.75
CA GLU A 210 -8.23 -8.76 -8.53
C GLU A 210 -7.63 -9.27 -7.21
N SER A 211 -6.98 -8.38 -6.45
CA SER A 211 -6.34 -8.72 -5.18
C SER A 211 -7.27 -8.45 -4.00
N TYR A 212 -7.25 -9.37 -3.05
CA TYR A 212 -7.96 -9.25 -1.79
C TYR A 212 -6.99 -8.90 -0.66
N THR A 213 -7.48 -8.16 0.34
CA THR A 213 -6.74 -7.83 1.55
C THR A 213 -7.69 -7.92 2.74
N PHE A 214 -7.20 -8.44 3.86
CA PHE A 214 -7.92 -8.34 5.12
C PHE A 214 -7.56 -7.01 5.77
N VAL A 215 -8.58 -6.26 6.18
CA VAL A 215 -8.43 -5.05 6.97
C VAL A 215 -9.02 -5.33 8.34
N ILE A 216 -8.24 -5.08 9.38
CA ILE A 216 -8.64 -5.23 10.77
C ILE A 216 -8.77 -3.83 11.34
N VAL A 217 -9.90 -3.54 11.98
CA VAL A 217 -10.10 -2.28 12.70
C VAL A 217 -10.33 -2.60 14.16
N ASP A 218 -9.47 -2.08 15.02
CA ASP A 218 -9.57 -2.20 16.47
C ASP A 218 -10.15 -0.91 17.05
N ASP A 219 -11.41 -1.02 17.50
CA ASP A 219 -12.16 0.11 18.05
C ASP A 219 -11.71 0.48 19.47
N ILE A 220 -11.05 -0.42 20.20
CA ILE A 220 -10.54 -0.13 21.55
C ILE A 220 -9.29 0.73 21.46
N ASN A 221 -8.30 0.26 20.70
CA ASN A 221 -6.99 0.90 20.61
C ASN A 221 -6.91 1.97 19.50
N LYS A 222 -8.00 2.16 18.74
CA LYS A 222 -8.11 3.16 17.65
C LYS A 222 -7.01 3.01 16.62
N GLN A 223 -6.81 1.79 16.16
CA GLN A 223 -5.79 1.40 15.19
C GLN A 223 -6.39 0.51 14.12
N ALA A 224 -5.70 0.42 12.99
CA ALA A 224 -6.06 -0.47 11.90
C ALA A 224 -4.82 -1.21 11.40
N ALA A 225 -5.02 -2.44 10.93
CA ALA A 225 -3.97 -3.24 10.33
C ALA A 225 -4.43 -3.89 9.03
N LEU A 226 -3.47 -4.15 8.15
CA LEU A 226 -3.67 -4.88 6.91
C LEU A 226 -3.00 -6.25 7.02
N VAL A 227 -3.67 -7.29 6.55
CA VAL A 227 -3.08 -8.62 6.38
C VAL A 227 -3.28 -9.05 4.93
N PRO A 228 -2.21 -9.38 4.19
CA PRO A 228 -2.33 -9.86 2.82
C PRO A 228 -3.24 -11.08 2.75
N PHE A 229 -4.09 -11.17 1.72
CA PHE A 229 -4.93 -12.36 1.56
C PHE A 229 -4.09 -13.61 1.28
N SER A 230 -4.50 -14.73 1.86
CA SER A 230 -4.20 -16.07 1.35
C SER A 230 -5.40 -16.97 1.61
N ALA A 231 -5.60 -18.00 0.79
CA ALA A 231 -6.72 -18.90 1.03
C ALA A 231 -6.51 -19.70 2.32
N ASP A 232 -5.27 -20.01 2.73
CA ASP A 232 -4.99 -20.61 4.05
C ASP A 232 -5.46 -19.75 5.21
N ARG A 233 -5.19 -18.44 5.16
CA ARG A 233 -5.64 -17.49 6.20
C ARG A 233 -7.14 -17.34 6.17
N TYR A 234 -7.72 -17.21 4.98
CA TYR A 234 -9.17 -17.14 4.82
C TYR A 234 -9.84 -18.40 5.39
N ASN A 235 -9.30 -19.58 5.10
CA ASN A 235 -9.88 -20.88 5.43
C ASN A 235 -9.46 -21.44 6.80
N LEU A 236 -8.90 -20.62 7.69
CA LEU A 236 -8.39 -21.10 8.98
C LEU A 236 -9.46 -21.88 9.78
N CYS A 237 -10.73 -21.47 9.69
CA CYS A 237 -11.85 -22.11 10.40
C CYS A 237 -12.14 -23.54 9.91
N ASN A 238 -11.65 -23.95 8.74
CA ASN A 238 -11.79 -25.31 8.22
C ASN A 238 -10.96 -26.33 9.04
N ASN A 239 -10.06 -25.86 9.91
CA ASN A 239 -9.29 -26.71 10.81
C ASN A 239 -10.10 -27.16 12.04
N TYR A 240 -11.35 -26.72 12.21
CA TYR A 240 -12.14 -27.00 13.42
C TYR A 240 -12.25 -28.49 13.78
N ASN A 241 -12.48 -29.34 12.79
CA ASN A 241 -12.66 -30.77 12.98
C ASN A 241 -11.34 -31.57 12.90
N LYS A 242 -10.19 -30.90 12.83
CA LYS A 242 -8.89 -31.57 12.74
C LYS A 242 -8.36 -31.86 14.13
N GLY A 243 -7.87 -33.09 14.34
CA GLY A 243 -7.25 -33.49 15.60
C GLY A 243 -5.93 -32.76 15.92
N ASN A 244 -5.24 -32.27 14.88
CA ASN A 244 -4.08 -31.39 15.01
C ASN A 244 -4.33 -30.08 14.26
N ILE A 245 -4.33 -28.97 14.99
CA ILE A 245 -4.59 -27.63 14.45
C ILE A 245 -3.23 -27.01 14.12
N PRO A 246 -2.89 -26.80 12.83
CA PRO A 246 -1.64 -26.16 12.48
C PRO A 246 -1.66 -24.68 12.95
N PRO A 247 -0.49 -24.14 13.36
CA PRO A 247 -0.35 -22.71 13.59
C PRO A 247 -0.68 -21.93 12.33
N ILE A 248 -1.05 -20.67 12.49
CA ILE A 248 -1.24 -19.75 11.36
C ILE A 248 -0.18 -18.66 11.41
N ILE A 249 0.43 -18.40 10.25
CA ILE A 249 1.42 -17.35 10.08
C ILE A 249 0.81 -16.26 9.19
N PHE A 250 0.93 -15.02 9.63
CA PHE A 250 0.45 -13.88 8.87
C PHE A 250 1.30 -12.63 9.13
N GLU A 251 1.44 -11.83 8.09
CA GLU A 251 2.07 -10.51 8.16
C GLU A 251 1.01 -9.49 8.53
N MET A 252 1.22 -8.78 9.64
CA MET A 252 0.30 -7.79 10.15
C MET A 252 0.91 -6.40 10.01
N LEU A 253 0.40 -5.61 9.07
CA LEU A 253 0.85 -4.27 8.77
C LEU A 253 0.01 -3.27 9.58
N ILE A 254 0.48 -2.87 10.75
CA ILE A 254 -0.19 -1.91 11.63
C ILE A 254 0.08 -0.49 11.11
N LEU A 255 -1.01 0.24 10.84
CA LEU A 255 -0.93 1.60 10.30
C LEU A 255 -0.69 2.62 11.41
N ASN A 256 0.23 3.55 11.18
CA ASN A 256 0.56 4.64 12.12
C ASN A 256 0.92 4.16 13.52
N ASP A 257 1.69 3.07 13.61
CA ASP A 257 2.12 2.51 14.88
C ASP A 257 3.22 3.37 15.54
N LYS A 258 3.49 3.11 16.81
CA LYS A 258 4.51 3.78 17.62
C LYS A 258 5.60 2.80 18.01
N HIS A 259 6.83 3.27 17.98
CA HIS A 259 7.98 2.56 18.50
C HIS A 259 7.85 2.40 20.03
N ASP A 260 7.70 1.16 20.50
CA ASP A 260 7.57 0.79 21.92
C ASP A 260 8.09 -0.66 22.11
N ARG A 261 7.52 -1.47 23.02
CA ARG A 261 8.05 -2.79 23.40
C ARG A 261 8.17 -3.79 22.25
N ASP A 262 7.34 -3.68 21.21
CA ASP A 262 7.42 -4.53 20.02
C ASP A 262 8.20 -3.87 18.87
N GLU A 263 8.90 -2.75 19.07
CA GLU A 263 9.64 -2.01 18.03
C GLU A 263 10.60 -2.89 17.20
N LYS A 264 11.21 -3.90 17.83
CA LYS A 264 12.15 -4.80 17.16
C LYS A 264 11.47 -5.96 16.43
N ALA A 265 10.16 -6.13 16.58
CA ALA A 265 9.41 -7.17 15.90
C ALA A 265 9.24 -6.77 14.43
N GLY A 266 9.55 -7.66 13.49
CA GLY A 266 9.31 -7.38 12.08
C GLY A 266 10.19 -6.26 11.50
N ILE A 267 9.57 -5.40 10.68
CA ILE A 267 10.21 -4.25 10.03
C ILE A 267 9.29 -3.01 10.03
N TRP A 268 9.91 -1.85 9.91
CA TRP A 268 9.21 -0.57 9.75
C TRP A 268 9.29 -0.06 8.32
N ASN A 269 8.18 0.46 7.82
CA ASN A 269 8.11 1.22 6.57
C ASN A 269 7.43 2.57 6.85
N GLY A 270 8.26 3.58 7.12
CA GLY A 270 7.77 4.85 7.65
C GLY A 270 6.98 4.62 8.94
N PRO A 271 5.74 5.15 9.06
CA PRO A 271 4.92 4.96 10.26
C PRO A 271 4.18 3.61 10.30
N THR A 272 4.38 2.74 9.32
CA THR A 272 3.73 1.42 9.26
C THR A 272 4.66 0.36 9.82
N HIS A 273 4.15 -0.45 10.74
CA HIS A 273 4.90 -1.52 11.39
C HIS A 273 4.42 -2.87 10.83
N ASN A 274 5.27 -3.57 10.08
CA ASN A 274 4.96 -4.89 9.57
C ASN A 274 5.51 -5.94 10.53
N ILE A 275 4.61 -6.53 11.32
CA ILE A 275 4.94 -7.56 12.30
C ILE A 275 4.55 -8.94 11.75
N PRO A 276 5.50 -9.85 11.53
CA PRO A 276 5.19 -11.24 11.22
C PRO A 276 4.71 -11.94 12.50
N ILE A 277 3.51 -12.50 12.44
CA ILE A 277 2.86 -13.18 13.56
C ILE A 277 2.82 -14.67 13.32
N TYR A 278 3.25 -15.43 14.31
CA TYR A 278 2.99 -16.86 14.45
C TYR A 278 1.95 -17.03 15.56
N ALA A 279 0.76 -17.49 15.20
CA ALA A 279 -0.35 -17.62 16.12
C ALA A 279 -0.68 -19.09 16.39
N LEU A 280 -0.62 -19.46 17.66
CA LEU A 280 -1.27 -20.67 18.17
C LEU A 280 -2.71 -20.36 18.51
N TYR A 281 -3.60 -21.30 18.20
CA TYR A 281 -5.02 -21.15 18.49
C TYR A 281 -5.69 -22.51 18.67
N LYS A 282 -6.88 -22.48 19.25
CA LYS A 282 -7.78 -23.62 19.39
C LYS A 282 -9.17 -23.19 18.92
N PHE A 283 -10.12 -24.12 18.92
CA PHE A 283 -11.52 -23.79 18.71
C PHE A 283 -12.33 -24.09 19.97
N ASP A 284 -13.43 -23.36 20.14
CA ASP A 284 -14.45 -23.69 21.12
C ASP A 284 -15.48 -24.69 20.58
N ALA A 285 -16.48 -25.04 21.39
CA ALA A 285 -17.54 -25.98 21.00
C ALA A 285 -18.43 -25.47 19.84
N ASN A 286 -18.37 -24.18 19.51
CA ASN A 286 -19.13 -23.55 18.43
C ASN A 286 -18.28 -23.34 17.16
N GLY A 287 -17.02 -23.81 17.15
CA GLY A 287 -16.08 -23.57 16.06
C GLY A 287 -15.58 -22.13 15.97
N ILE A 288 -15.71 -21.33 17.04
CA ILE A 288 -15.10 -20.00 17.15
C ILE A 288 -13.65 -20.19 17.61
N VAL A 289 -12.74 -19.41 17.02
CA VAL A 289 -11.33 -19.45 17.37
C VAL A 289 -11.11 -18.91 18.78
N LYS A 290 -10.38 -19.66 19.60
CA LYS A 290 -9.81 -19.25 20.87
C LYS A 290 -8.32 -18.98 20.67
N PRO A 291 -7.89 -17.71 20.69
CA PRO A 291 -6.48 -17.38 20.53
C PRO A 291 -5.63 -17.98 21.65
N GLY A 292 -4.42 -18.38 21.29
CA GLY A 292 -3.38 -18.85 22.19
C GLY A 292 -2.19 -17.91 22.21
N MET A 293 -0.99 -18.48 22.30
CA MET A 293 0.25 -17.70 22.30
C MET A 293 0.48 -17.07 20.92
N LEU A 294 0.84 -15.78 20.93
CA LEU A 294 1.27 -15.04 19.76
C LEU A 294 2.77 -14.78 19.86
N SER A 295 3.50 -15.25 18.86
CA SER A 295 4.94 -15.08 18.75
C SER A 295 5.30 -14.31 17.49
N THR A 296 6.48 -13.70 17.48
CA THR A 296 6.99 -12.86 16.40
C THR A 296 8.51 -13.04 16.26
N GLY A 297 9.09 -12.44 15.24
CA GLY A 297 10.52 -12.49 14.94
C GLY A 297 10.98 -11.17 14.31
N GLN A 298 12.29 -10.96 14.27
CA GLN A 298 12.88 -9.76 13.66
C GLN A 298 12.98 -9.91 12.14
N GLY A 299 12.76 -8.84 11.39
CA GLY A 299 12.80 -8.84 9.93
C GLY A 299 11.45 -9.18 9.28
N ALA A 300 11.33 -8.93 7.97
CA ALA A 300 10.06 -9.13 7.25
C ALA A 300 9.64 -10.59 7.20
N THR A 301 10.61 -11.49 7.07
CA THR A 301 10.44 -12.94 6.92
C THR A 301 11.40 -13.68 7.87
N PRO A 302 11.10 -13.68 9.18
CA PRO A 302 11.99 -14.26 10.18
C PRO A 302 12.10 -15.78 9.99
N SER A 303 13.31 -16.31 10.14
CA SER A 303 13.52 -17.78 10.17
C SER A 303 12.96 -18.43 11.43
N HIS A 304 12.83 -17.66 12.53
CA HIS A 304 12.34 -18.14 13.82
C HIS A 304 11.41 -17.10 14.48
N TYR A 305 10.32 -17.59 15.07
CA TYR A 305 9.32 -16.78 15.81
C TYR A 305 9.50 -16.96 17.32
N GLN A 306 10.66 -16.57 17.85
CA GLN A 306 11.01 -16.75 19.27
C GLN A 306 10.60 -15.58 20.17
N GLY A 307 10.30 -14.42 19.59
CA GLY A 307 9.82 -13.26 20.33
C GLY A 307 8.37 -13.45 20.75
N VAL A 308 8.01 -13.01 21.95
CA VAL A 308 6.60 -12.87 22.34
C VAL A 308 6.11 -11.51 21.85
N LEU A 309 4.87 -11.44 21.37
CA LEU A 309 4.22 -10.15 21.10
C LEU A 309 3.77 -9.52 22.43
N ASN A 310 4.36 -8.39 22.82
CA ASN A 310 4.27 -7.86 24.19
C ASN A 310 3.21 -6.77 24.35
N GLU A 311 2.99 -5.96 23.32
CA GLU A 311 2.07 -4.83 23.43
C GLU A 311 0.63 -5.32 23.34
N LYS A 312 -0.18 -4.98 24.35
CA LYS A 312 -1.58 -5.38 24.40
C LYS A 312 -2.36 -4.94 23.16
N LYS A 313 -2.11 -3.73 22.65
CA LYS A 313 -2.74 -3.24 21.40
C LYS A 313 -2.44 -4.18 20.21
N ASN A 314 -1.21 -4.68 20.08
CA ASN A 314 -0.80 -5.55 18.97
C ASN A 314 -1.38 -6.96 19.14
N VAL A 315 -1.42 -7.44 20.39
CA VAL A 315 -2.06 -8.71 20.75
C VAL A 315 -3.57 -8.67 20.47
N ASP A 316 -4.24 -7.58 20.85
CA ASP A 316 -5.69 -7.42 20.69
C ASP A 316 -6.08 -7.41 19.21
N ILE A 317 -5.37 -6.64 18.36
CA ILE A 317 -5.67 -6.59 16.93
C ILE A 317 -5.36 -7.91 16.19
N ALA A 318 -4.29 -8.62 16.58
CA ALA A 318 -3.99 -9.96 16.06
C ALA A 318 -5.05 -11.00 16.51
N ASN A 319 -5.53 -10.91 17.74
CA ASN A 319 -6.60 -11.77 18.23
C ASN A 319 -7.94 -11.47 17.54
N LEU A 320 -8.20 -10.20 17.23
CA LEU A 320 -9.38 -9.79 16.48
C LEU A 320 -9.38 -10.44 15.09
N PHE A 321 -8.23 -10.48 14.41
CA PHE A 321 -8.07 -11.20 13.14
C PHE A 321 -8.53 -12.67 13.22
N LEU A 322 -8.09 -13.38 14.25
CA LEU A 322 -8.38 -14.80 14.43
C LEU A 322 -9.85 -15.05 14.79
N THR A 323 -10.39 -14.27 15.73
CA THR A 323 -11.72 -14.48 16.31
C THR A 323 -12.86 -14.12 15.37
N GLU A 324 -12.68 -13.08 14.56
CA GLU A 324 -13.71 -12.57 13.65
C GLU A 324 -13.76 -13.27 12.30
N MET A 325 -12.77 -14.12 11.97
CA MET A 325 -12.65 -14.74 10.66
C MET A 325 -13.90 -15.56 10.28
N LYS A 326 -14.48 -16.29 11.23
CA LYS A 326 -15.71 -17.08 10.99
C LYS A 326 -16.86 -16.19 10.54
N THR A 327 -17.09 -15.10 11.27
CA THR A 327 -18.12 -14.12 10.95
C THR A 327 -17.90 -13.49 9.57
N LEU A 328 -16.65 -13.13 9.26
CA LEU A 328 -16.28 -12.59 7.95
C LEU A 328 -16.57 -13.59 6.83
N GLN A 329 -16.23 -14.87 7.01
CA GLN A 329 -16.52 -15.93 6.03
C GLN A 329 -18.02 -16.11 5.82
N GLU A 330 -18.82 -16.10 6.88
CA GLU A 330 -20.27 -16.21 6.81
C GLU A 330 -20.87 -15.05 6.01
N ASN A 331 -20.42 -13.82 6.26
CA ASN A 331 -20.84 -12.64 5.51
C ASN A 331 -20.40 -12.72 4.03
N ALA A 332 -19.16 -13.12 3.75
CA ALA A 332 -18.67 -13.28 2.38
C ALA A 332 -19.46 -14.35 1.60
N LYS A 333 -19.82 -15.47 2.25
CA LYS A 333 -20.66 -16.53 1.67
C LYS A 333 -22.08 -16.04 1.39
N ALA A 334 -22.69 -15.33 2.33
CA ALA A 334 -24.02 -14.74 2.15
C ALA A 334 -24.06 -13.78 0.95
N ARG A 335 -22.95 -13.08 0.69
CA ARG A 335 -22.76 -12.14 -0.43
C ARG A 335 -22.21 -12.80 -1.70
N GLN A 336 -22.03 -14.12 -1.72
CA GLN A 336 -21.51 -14.88 -2.87
C GLN A 336 -20.16 -14.37 -3.39
N ILE A 337 -19.28 -13.92 -2.49
CA ILE A 337 -17.95 -13.43 -2.84
C ILE A 337 -17.04 -14.61 -3.22
N ALA A 338 -16.65 -14.68 -4.49
CA ALA A 338 -15.65 -15.63 -4.97
C ALA A 338 -14.25 -15.17 -4.58
N VAL A 339 -13.67 -15.84 -3.57
CA VAL A 339 -12.28 -15.66 -3.17
C VAL A 339 -11.37 -16.64 -3.91
N PRO A 340 -10.11 -16.27 -4.22
CA PRO A 340 -9.16 -17.17 -4.86
C PRO A 340 -8.98 -18.46 -4.05
N ALA A 341 -8.97 -19.61 -4.75
CA ALA A 341 -8.48 -20.86 -4.19
C ALA A 341 -6.96 -20.86 -4.15
N ASN A 342 -6.38 -21.65 -3.24
CA ASN A 342 -4.94 -21.93 -3.24
C ASN A 342 -4.52 -22.62 -4.54
#